data_AF-A0A1G5ATW7-F1
#
_entry.id   AF-A0A1G5ATW7-F1
#
_cell.length_a   1.000
_cell.length_b   1.000
_cell.length_c   1.000
_cell.angle_alpha   90.00
_cell.angle_beta   90.00
_cell.angle_gamma   90.00
#
_symmetry.space_group_name_H-M   'P 1'
#
loop_
_entity.id
_entity.type
_entity.pdbx_description
1 polymer ?
#
loop_
_entity_poly.entity_id
_entity_poly.type
_entity_poly.pdbx_seq_one_letter_code
_entity_poly.pdbx_strand_id
1 'polypeptide(L)'
;MKKQNLSLLENLIRPTDEKIFRTACDKLILRAQHAKGVGTLGEKSIHAVLKYYYIPDERFHEIPIDRFVADACKEGEIFEIQSRGFHLLKDKLDCFLKDHEVTVVYPIAGLKWLRFVDPETGEIKPPRKSPKKGHPFDALNELISIKKYLSDQKLHVIICILETEEYTILDGYGKDRKKHATRADKIPVNIIKEYAIDSPADYINFLPDDIPDEFTTKDIAEAVHRPIYEAQALCSILSDLDLIEKIGNRNRYHLYTRKKEG
;
A
#
# COMPACT_ATOMS: atom_id res chain seq x y z
N MET A 1 -16.75 -0.87 19.95
CA MET A 1 -16.06 -1.60 18.85
C MET A 1 -15.21 -2.67 19.50
N LYS A 2 -15.37 -3.95 19.13
CA LYS A 2 -14.38 -4.97 19.52
C LYS A 2 -13.05 -4.57 18.88
N LYS A 3 -11.96 -4.59 19.64
CA LYS A 3 -10.61 -4.30 19.15
C LYS A 3 -10.26 -5.40 18.14
N GLN A 4 -9.78 -5.04 16.94
CA GLN A 4 -9.25 -6.02 16.01
C GLN A 4 -8.02 -6.68 16.66
N ASN A 5 -7.92 -7.99 16.55
CA ASN A 5 -6.90 -8.77 17.22
C ASN A 5 -5.68 -9.00 16.31
N LEU A 6 -4.89 -7.94 16.12
CA LEU A 6 -3.77 -7.89 15.17
C LEU A 6 -2.54 -7.19 15.79
N SER A 7 -2.24 -7.46 17.06
CA SER A 7 -1.05 -6.87 17.70
C SER A 7 0.24 -7.40 17.10
N LEU A 8 0.24 -8.59 16.50
CA LEU A 8 1.40 -9.13 15.77
C LEU A 8 1.85 -8.23 14.61
N LEU A 9 0.95 -7.48 13.97
CA LEU A 9 1.33 -6.50 12.94
C LEU A 9 2.21 -5.37 13.52
N GLU A 10 2.21 -5.15 14.83
CA GLU A 10 3.08 -4.15 15.45
C GLU A 10 4.56 -4.53 15.36
N ASN A 11 4.88 -5.82 15.23
CA ASN A 11 6.24 -6.32 15.01
C ASN A 11 6.83 -5.85 13.68
N LEU A 12 5.96 -5.54 12.71
CA LEU A 12 6.37 -5.10 11.37
C LEU A 12 6.55 -3.57 11.29
N ILE A 13 6.30 -2.84 12.38
CA ILE A 13 6.36 -1.37 12.33
C ILE A 13 7.80 -0.92 12.27
N ARG A 14 8.14 -0.20 11.19
CA ARG A 14 9.41 0.52 11.08
C ARG A 14 9.25 1.99 11.48
N PRO A 15 10.32 2.62 12.02
CA PRO A 15 10.35 4.05 12.25
C PRO A 15 10.18 4.85 10.95
N THR A 16 9.58 6.04 11.06
CA THR A 16 9.41 6.98 9.96
C THR A 16 10.21 8.25 10.20
N ASP A 17 10.67 8.90 9.12
CA ASP A 17 11.37 10.19 9.21
C ASP A 17 10.45 11.33 8.78
N GLU A 18 9.80 11.96 9.75
CA GLU A 18 8.89 13.08 9.51
C GLU A 18 9.58 14.27 8.82
N LYS A 19 10.87 14.48 9.05
CA LYS A 19 11.61 15.61 8.47
C LYS A 19 11.88 15.38 6.99
N ILE A 20 12.31 14.18 6.61
CA ILE A 20 12.48 13.81 5.20
C ILE A 20 11.13 13.86 4.49
N PHE A 21 10.08 13.29 5.10
CA PHE A 21 8.75 13.28 4.52
C PHE A 21 8.20 14.70 4.30
N ARG A 22 8.34 15.59 5.29
CA ARG A 22 7.95 17.00 5.13
C ARG A 22 8.73 17.70 4.03
N THR A 23 10.04 17.44 3.95
CA THR A 23 10.89 17.98 2.88
C THR A 23 10.41 17.52 1.50
N ALA A 24 10.00 16.25 1.38
CA ALA A 24 9.42 15.69 0.16
C ALA A 24 8.11 16.41 -0.24
N CYS A 25 7.22 16.64 0.73
CA CYS A 25 5.97 17.37 0.51
C CYS A 25 6.20 18.83 0.09
N ASP A 26 7.09 19.55 0.78
CA ASP A 26 7.42 20.94 0.46
C ASP A 26 7.98 21.05 -0.96
N LYS A 27 8.80 20.08 -1.37
CA LYS A 27 9.37 20.02 -2.72
C LYS A 27 8.31 19.79 -3.79
N LEU A 28 7.35 18.91 -3.54
CA LEU A 28 6.21 18.70 -4.43
C LEU A 28 5.43 20.00 -4.63
N ILE A 29 5.17 20.75 -3.55
CA ILE A 29 4.46 22.04 -3.61
C ILE A 29 5.23 23.04 -4.46
N LEU A 30 6.55 23.16 -4.27
CA LEU A 30 7.39 24.04 -5.09
C LEU A 30 7.35 23.64 -6.57
N ARG A 31 7.46 22.34 -6.88
CA ARG A 31 7.34 21.83 -8.25
C ARG A 31 5.98 22.18 -8.88
N ALA A 32 4.89 22.03 -8.14
CA ALA A 32 3.55 22.37 -8.60
C ALA A 32 3.37 23.88 -8.85
N GLN A 33 4.00 24.74 -8.06
CA GLN A 33 3.98 26.20 -8.28
C GLN A 33 4.74 26.62 -9.55
N HIS A 34 5.84 25.93 -9.86
CA HIS A 34 6.64 26.21 -11.06
C HIS A 34 6.03 25.61 -12.34
N ALA A 35 5.27 24.52 -12.22
CA ALA A 35 4.51 23.94 -13.31
C ALA A 35 3.31 24.84 -13.65
N LYS A 36 3.41 25.61 -14.74
CA LYS A 36 2.31 26.48 -15.21
C LYS A 36 1.11 25.65 -15.68
N GLY A 37 0.23 25.28 -14.75
CA GLY A 37 -1.05 24.63 -15.05
C GLY A 37 -1.46 23.60 -14.00
N VAL A 38 -2.71 23.67 -13.54
CA VAL A 38 -3.34 22.59 -12.76
C VAL A 38 -3.48 21.39 -13.72
N GLY A 39 -2.58 20.40 -13.60
CA GLY A 39 -2.63 19.16 -14.39
C GLY A 39 -1.35 18.76 -15.15
N THR A 40 -0.24 19.52 -15.05
CA THR A 40 1.01 19.21 -15.79
C THR A 40 1.98 18.26 -15.09
N LEU A 41 1.66 17.77 -13.89
CA LEU A 41 2.41 16.70 -13.24
C LEU A 41 1.79 15.36 -13.64
N GLY A 42 2.39 14.69 -14.64
CA GLY A 42 1.95 13.36 -15.08
C GLY A 42 2.09 12.28 -14.00
N GLU A 43 2.96 12.50 -13.02
CA GLU A 43 3.15 11.68 -11.84
C GLU A 43 2.22 12.13 -10.70
N LYS A 44 1.55 11.18 -10.05
CA LYS A 44 0.66 11.47 -8.91
C LYS A 44 1.46 11.90 -7.69
N SER A 45 0.94 12.87 -6.93
CA SER A 45 1.61 13.46 -5.76
C SER A 45 2.11 12.45 -4.73
N ILE A 46 1.32 11.40 -4.41
CA ILE A 46 1.78 10.33 -3.51
C ILE A 46 3.02 9.62 -4.02
N HIS A 47 3.06 9.30 -5.32
CA HIS A 47 4.18 8.59 -5.91
C HIS A 47 5.44 9.47 -5.82
N ALA A 48 5.34 10.73 -6.27
CA ALA A 48 6.47 11.66 -6.25
C ALA A 48 7.03 11.90 -4.82
N VAL A 49 6.14 12.08 -3.84
CA VAL A 49 6.55 12.30 -2.44
C VAL A 49 7.22 11.05 -1.87
N LEU A 50 6.65 9.86 -2.08
CA LEU A 50 7.24 8.63 -1.54
C LEU A 50 8.55 8.27 -2.23
N LYS A 51 8.65 8.46 -3.56
CA LYS A 51 9.89 8.31 -4.32
C LYS A 51 11.03 9.13 -3.69
N TYR A 52 10.75 10.40 -3.39
CA TYR A 52 11.71 11.27 -2.70
C TYR A 52 11.93 10.89 -1.24
N TYR A 53 10.90 10.46 -0.52
CA TYR A 53 11.02 10.07 0.88
C TYR A 53 11.98 8.89 1.08
N TYR A 54 11.89 7.84 0.25
CA TYR A 54 12.79 6.70 0.36
C TYR A 54 14.18 6.99 -0.19
N ILE A 55 14.29 7.74 -1.29
CA ILE A 55 15.59 8.17 -1.83
C ILE A 55 15.57 9.69 -2.06
N PRO A 56 16.07 10.51 -1.12
CA PRO A 56 16.00 11.97 -1.24
C PRO A 56 16.87 12.58 -2.35
N ASP A 57 17.89 11.86 -2.81
CA ASP A 57 18.75 12.30 -3.92
C ASP A 57 18.15 11.85 -5.27
N GLU A 58 17.58 12.79 -5.99
CA GLU A 58 16.84 12.55 -7.24
C GLU A 58 17.70 12.05 -8.40
N ARG A 59 19.04 12.09 -8.27
CA ARG A 59 19.92 11.46 -9.26
C ARG A 59 19.74 9.94 -9.32
N PHE A 60 19.09 9.38 -8.30
CA PHE A 60 18.73 7.97 -8.17
C PHE A 60 17.25 7.70 -8.49
N HIS A 61 16.51 8.66 -9.06
CA HIS A 61 15.12 8.46 -9.49
C HIS A 61 15.05 8.07 -10.96
N GLU A 62 14.04 7.29 -11.32
CA GLU A 62 13.76 6.90 -12.71
C GLU A 62 14.97 6.23 -13.39
N ILE A 63 15.58 5.28 -12.67
CA ILE A 63 16.81 4.63 -13.10
C ILE A 63 16.49 3.52 -14.11
N PRO A 64 17.03 3.58 -15.34
CA PRO A 64 16.85 2.53 -16.32
C PRO A 64 17.64 1.28 -15.90
N ILE A 65 16.97 0.14 -15.86
CA ILE A 65 17.54 -1.18 -15.58
C ILE A 65 17.01 -2.14 -16.65
N ASP A 66 17.92 -2.57 -17.53
CA ASP A 66 17.58 -3.30 -18.76
C ASP A 66 16.51 -2.52 -19.56
N ARG A 67 15.36 -3.14 -19.86
CA ARG A 67 14.24 -2.53 -20.58
C ARG A 67 13.23 -1.79 -19.70
N PHE A 68 13.43 -1.77 -18.38
CA PHE A 68 12.52 -1.16 -17.42
C PHE A 68 13.12 0.09 -16.79
N VAL A 69 12.26 0.86 -16.12
CA VAL A 69 12.66 2.02 -15.32
C VAL A 69 12.18 1.78 -13.89
N ALA A 70 13.10 1.77 -12.95
CA ALA A 70 12.82 1.72 -11.52
C ALA A 70 12.43 3.12 -11.02
N ASP A 71 11.44 3.20 -10.14
CA ASP A 71 11.01 4.51 -9.62
C ASP A 71 12.16 5.19 -8.86
N ALA A 72 12.85 4.45 -7.98
CA ALA A 72 14.12 4.89 -7.42
C ALA A 72 15.09 3.72 -7.24
N CYS A 73 16.38 3.93 -7.48
CA CYS A 73 17.41 2.92 -7.27
C CYS A 73 18.73 3.56 -6.82
N LYS A 74 19.25 3.11 -5.67
CA LYS A 74 20.56 3.52 -5.15
C LYS A 74 21.31 2.31 -4.62
N GLU A 75 22.57 2.16 -5.03
CA GLU A 75 23.48 1.13 -4.49
C GLU A 75 22.94 -0.32 -4.59
N GLY A 76 22.07 -0.60 -5.56
CA GLY A 76 21.48 -1.92 -5.75
C GLY A 76 20.12 -2.13 -5.05
N GLU A 77 19.67 -1.17 -4.24
CA GLU A 77 18.33 -1.16 -3.64
C GLU A 77 17.35 -0.41 -4.54
N ILE A 78 16.25 -1.06 -4.91
CA ILE A 78 15.18 -0.52 -5.75
C ILE A 78 13.94 -0.27 -4.90
N PHE A 79 13.28 0.86 -5.12
CA PHE A 79 11.94 1.14 -4.61
C PHE A 79 10.96 1.30 -5.78
N GLU A 80 9.85 0.57 -5.74
CA GLU A 80 8.73 0.66 -6.70
C GLU A 80 7.47 1.10 -5.94
N ILE A 81 6.97 2.31 -6.21
CA ILE A 81 5.79 2.86 -5.54
C ILE A 81 4.54 2.55 -6.37
N GLN A 82 3.75 1.58 -5.91
CA GLN A 82 2.57 1.12 -6.63
C GLN A 82 1.29 1.27 -5.80
N SER A 83 0.32 2.01 -6.32
CA SER A 83 -0.98 2.23 -5.64
C SER A 83 -2.05 1.19 -6.00
N ARG A 84 -1.80 0.39 -7.03
CA ARG A 84 -2.64 -0.71 -7.54
C ARG A 84 -1.91 -1.45 -8.65
N GLY A 85 -2.41 -2.62 -9.03
CA GLY A 85 -2.00 -3.29 -10.25
C GLY A 85 -0.66 -4.02 -10.12
N PHE A 86 -0.41 -4.67 -8.99
CA PHE A 86 0.84 -5.42 -8.74
C PHE A 86 1.10 -6.50 -9.80
N HIS A 87 0.06 -7.03 -10.45
CA HIS A 87 0.20 -7.94 -11.57
C HIS A 87 1.03 -7.37 -12.74
N LEU A 88 1.14 -6.05 -12.87
CA LEU A 88 1.97 -5.38 -13.88
C LEU A 88 3.45 -5.33 -13.49
N LEU A 89 3.79 -5.60 -12.22
CA LEU A 89 5.17 -5.65 -11.74
C LEU A 89 5.87 -6.94 -12.12
N LYS A 90 5.17 -8.00 -12.54
CA LYS A 90 5.76 -9.34 -12.73
C LYS A 90 7.01 -9.32 -13.60
N ASP A 91 6.93 -8.71 -14.78
CA ASP A 91 8.06 -8.66 -15.70
C ASP A 91 9.21 -7.78 -15.17
N LYS A 92 8.89 -6.74 -14.38
CA LYS A 92 9.90 -5.93 -13.68
C LYS A 92 10.58 -6.76 -12.59
N LEU A 93 9.82 -7.48 -11.77
CA LEU A 93 10.32 -8.33 -10.69
C LEU A 93 11.19 -9.47 -11.23
N ASP A 94 10.79 -10.11 -12.34
CA ASP A 94 11.60 -11.11 -13.05
C ASP A 94 12.95 -10.53 -13.52
N CYS A 95 13.03 -9.21 -13.75
CA CYS A 95 14.25 -8.53 -14.13
C CYS A 95 15.08 -8.10 -12.92
N PHE A 96 14.46 -7.36 -11.99
CA PHE A 96 15.13 -6.68 -10.90
C PHE A 96 15.67 -7.66 -9.84
N LEU A 97 14.88 -8.66 -9.45
CA LEU A 97 15.25 -9.58 -8.36
C LEU A 97 16.46 -10.48 -8.69
N LYS A 98 16.91 -10.51 -9.95
CA LYS A 98 18.15 -11.21 -10.32
C LYS A 98 19.35 -10.64 -9.57
N ASP A 99 19.48 -9.32 -9.57
CA ASP A 99 20.70 -8.63 -9.15
C ASP A 99 20.47 -7.52 -8.12
N HIS A 100 19.21 -7.23 -7.76
CA HIS A 100 18.84 -6.11 -6.88
C HIS A 100 17.95 -6.53 -5.72
N GLU A 101 18.06 -5.80 -4.61
CA GLU A 101 17.07 -5.78 -3.54
C GLU A 101 15.89 -4.90 -4.00
N VAL A 102 14.66 -5.40 -3.89
CA VAL A 102 13.47 -4.70 -4.40
C VAL A 102 12.46 -4.51 -3.30
N THR A 103 12.14 -3.25 -2.99
CA THR A 103 11.06 -2.89 -2.08
C THR A 103 9.87 -2.36 -2.86
N VAL A 104 8.76 -3.09 -2.83
CA VAL A 104 7.49 -2.60 -3.35
C VAL A 104 6.76 -1.82 -2.25
N VAL A 105 6.55 -0.53 -2.48
CA VAL A 105 5.82 0.34 -1.56
C VAL A 105 4.36 0.45 -1.98
N TYR A 106 3.47 0.03 -1.10
CA TYR A 106 2.02 0.11 -1.27
C TYR A 106 1.41 1.22 -0.39
N PRO A 107 1.19 2.43 -0.93
CA PRO A 107 0.53 3.51 -0.20
C PRO A 107 -0.97 3.28 -0.03
N ILE A 108 -1.44 3.31 1.22
CA ILE A 108 -2.85 3.21 1.60
C ILE A 108 -3.28 4.50 2.31
N ALA A 109 -4.39 5.10 1.89
CA ALA A 109 -4.99 6.22 2.61
C ALA A 109 -5.71 5.75 3.90
N GLY A 110 -5.01 5.74 5.03
CA GLY A 110 -5.54 5.39 6.34
C GLY A 110 -6.46 6.48 6.92
N LEU A 111 -6.04 7.74 6.79
CA LEU A 111 -6.84 8.92 7.08
C LEU A 111 -6.97 9.75 5.80
N LYS A 112 -8.20 10.12 5.45
CA LYS A 112 -8.45 10.88 4.23
C LYS A 112 -9.37 12.06 4.48
N TRP A 113 -8.92 13.26 4.12
CA TRP A 113 -9.70 14.47 4.04
C TRP A 113 -10.16 14.70 2.61
N LEU A 114 -11.42 15.11 2.45
CA LEU A 114 -12.02 15.42 1.15
C LEU A 114 -12.10 16.94 1.00
N ARG A 115 -11.56 17.45 -0.10
CA ARG A 115 -11.58 18.85 -0.51
C ARG A 115 -12.36 18.96 -1.81
N PHE A 116 -13.32 19.87 -1.86
CA PHE A 116 -14.13 20.10 -3.06
C PHE A 116 -13.82 21.47 -3.61
N VAL A 117 -13.47 21.52 -4.90
CA VAL A 117 -13.07 22.75 -5.59
C VAL A 117 -14.21 23.16 -6.51
N ASP A 118 -14.68 24.39 -6.39
CA ASP A 118 -15.56 24.98 -7.37
C ASP A 118 -14.76 25.28 -8.66
N PRO A 119 -15.13 24.70 -9.82
CA PRO A 119 -14.35 24.88 -11.05
C PRO A 119 -14.43 26.30 -11.62
N GLU A 120 -15.42 27.11 -11.27
CA GLU A 120 -15.61 28.46 -11.81
C GLU A 120 -14.87 29.49 -10.97
N THR A 121 -14.95 29.39 -9.64
CA THR A 121 -14.33 30.37 -8.73
C THR A 121 -12.97 29.93 -8.18
N GLY A 122 -12.65 28.63 -8.27
CA GLY A 122 -11.49 28.04 -7.59
C GLY A 122 -11.66 27.91 -6.07
N GLU A 123 -12.83 28.24 -5.52
CA GLU A 123 -13.07 28.16 -4.08
C GLU A 123 -12.98 26.71 -3.57
N ILE A 124 -12.21 26.50 -2.51
CA ILE A 124 -12.03 25.21 -1.87
C ILE A 124 -12.91 25.15 -0.63
N LYS A 125 -13.88 24.24 -0.62
CA LYS A 125 -14.75 24.02 0.54
C LYS A 125 -13.96 23.49 1.75
N PRO A 126 -14.43 23.74 2.99
CA PRO A 126 -13.82 23.20 4.20
C PRO A 126 -13.61 21.68 4.15
N PRO A 127 -12.58 21.15 4.83
CA PRO A 127 -12.25 19.73 4.77
C PRO A 127 -13.37 18.90 5.37
N ARG A 128 -13.66 17.76 4.74
CA ARG A 128 -14.49 16.73 5.36
C ARG A 128 -13.72 15.44 5.52
N LYS A 129 -13.67 14.90 6.73
CA LYS A 129 -13.09 13.57 6.98
C LYS A 129 -13.90 12.48 6.26
N SER A 130 -13.21 11.62 5.53
CA SER A 130 -13.79 10.44 4.91
C SER A 130 -14.12 9.39 5.98
N PRO A 131 -15.26 8.67 5.89
CA PRO A 131 -15.54 7.54 6.77
C PRO A 131 -14.70 6.30 6.43
N LYS A 132 -14.13 6.22 5.21
CA LYS A 132 -13.27 5.10 4.81
C LYS A 132 -11.93 5.20 5.52
N LYS A 133 -11.50 4.08 6.09
CA LYS A 133 -10.18 3.91 6.71
C LYS A 133 -9.45 2.81 5.98
N GLY A 134 -8.27 3.11 5.48
CA GLY A 134 -7.37 2.11 4.94
C GLY A 134 -6.88 1.14 6.02
N HIS A 135 -6.59 -0.09 5.63
CA HIS A 135 -6.16 -1.16 6.51
C HIS A 135 -5.05 -1.99 5.85
N PRO A 136 -4.08 -2.56 6.59
CA PRO A 136 -3.01 -3.38 5.98
C PRO A 136 -3.53 -4.55 5.13
N PHE A 137 -4.66 -5.14 5.50
CA PHE A 137 -5.30 -6.21 4.71
C PHE A 137 -5.74 -5.75 3.31
N ASP A 138 -5.90 -4.45 3.06
CA ASP A 138 -6.20 -3.92 1.72
C ASP A 138 -5.07 -4.27 0.72
N ALA A 139 -3.85 -4.55 1.20
CA ALA A 139 -2.71 -4.96 0.39
C ALA A 139 -2.81 -6.42 -0.11
N LEU A 140 -3.53 -7.30 0.58
CA LEU A 140 -3.56 -8.74 0.29
C LEU A 140 -4.08 -9.05 -1.13
N ASN A 141 -5.01 -8.23 -1.63
CA ASN A 141 -5.53 -8.35 -2.99
C ASN A 141 -4.49 -8.03 -4.08
N GLU A 142 -3.54 -7.15 -3.77
CA GLU A 142 -2.46 -6.82 -4.70
C GLU A 142 -1.34 -7.84 -4.57
N LEU A 143 -0.98 -8.21 -3.33
CA LEU A 143 0.04 -9.21 -3.02
C LEU A 143 -0.24 -10.58 -3.65
N ILE A 144 -1.49 -11.04 -3.61
CA ILE A 144 -1.85 -12.34 -4.21
C ILE A 144 -1.53 -12.39 -5.72
N SER A 145 -1.54 -11.24 -6.40
CA SER A 145 -1.25 -11.18 -7.83
C SER A 145 0.24 -11.40 -8.15
N ILE A 146 1.13 -11.17 -7.18
CA ILE A 146 2.58 -11.40 -7.26
C ILE A 146 3.04 -12.50 -6.29
N LYS A 147 2.14 -13.36 -5.81
CA LYS A 147 2.44 -14.35 -4.76
C LYS A 147 3.70 -15.19 -5.02
N LYS A 148 3.98 -15.54 -6.29
CA LYS A 148 5.13 -16.35 -6.71
C LYS A 148 6.49 -15.71 -6.41
N TYR A 149 6.53 -14.41 -6.15
CA TYR A 149 7.74 -13.67 -5.82
C TYR A 149 7.91 -13.46 -4.31
N LEU A 150 6.87 -13.67 -3.51
CA LEU A 150 6.90 -13.34 -2.08
C LEU A 150 7.81 -14.28 -1.26
N SER A 151 8.28 -15.37 -1.87
CA SER A 151 9.29 -16.28 -1.30
C SER A 151 10.73 -15.84 -1.61
N ASP A 152 10.93 -14.89 -2.53
CA ASP A 152 12.24 -14.35 -2.87
C ASP A 152 12.78 -13.52 -1.70
N GLN A 153 14.00 -13.81 -1.26
CA GLN A 153 14.62 -13.12 -0.13
C GLN A 153 14.97 -11.67 -0.45
N LYS A 154 15.05 -11.32 -1.74
CA LYS A 154 15.34 -9.95 -2.21
C LYS A 154 14.09 -9.10 -2.43
N LEU A 155 12.91 -9.66 -2.18
CA LEU A 155 11.66 -8.92 -2.29
C LEU A 155 11.16 -8.50 -0.91
N HIS A 156 11.05 -7.20 -0.71
CA HIS A 156 10.45 -6.59 0.46
C HIS A 156 9.18 -5.84 0.09
N VAL A 157 8.28 -5.70 1.06
CA VAL A 157 7.05 -4.92 0.88
C VAL A 157 6.88 -3.94 2.02
N ILE A 158 6.64 -2.68 1.68
CA ILE A 158 6.22 -1.67 2.65
C ILE A 158 4.77 -1.33 2.42
N ILE A 159 3.92 -1.57 3.42
CA ILE A 159 2.56 -1.03 3.45
C ILE A 159 2.62 0.31 4.16
N CYS A 160 2.54 1.40 3.39
CA CYS A 160 2.66 2.77 3.88
C CYS A 160 1.26 3.36 4.13
N ILE A 161 0.85 3.44 5.40
CA ILE A 161 -0.42 4.04 5.79
C ILE A 161 -0.25 5.56 5.89
N LEU A 162 -0.99 6.29 5.06
CA LEU A 162 -0.89 7.73 4.91
C LEU A 162 -2.11 8.47 5.45
N GLU A 163 -1.87 9.67 5.96
CA GLU A 163 -2.86 10.74 5.97
C GLU A 163 -2.81 11.46 4.62
N THR A 164 -3.99 11.73 4.04
CA THR A 164 -4.10 12.30 2.70
C THR A 164 -5.20 13.34 2.59
N GLU A 165 -5.02 14.32 1.70
CA GLU A 165 -6.09 15.17 1.21
C GLU A 165 -6.42 14.84 -0.25
N GLU A 166 -7.68 14.57 -0.55
CA GLU A 166 -8.16 14.27 -1.90
C GLU A 166 -8.96 15.46 -2.43
N TYR A 167 -8.48 16.04 -3.52
CA TYR A 167 -9.10 17.19 -4.19
C TYR A 167 -9.99 16.71 -5.31
N THR A 168 -11.26 17.09 -5.26
CA THR A 168 -12.28 16.76 -6.26
C THR A 168 -12.85 18.06 -6.83
N ILE A 169 -12.77 18.20 -8.15
CA ILE A 169 -13.37 19.33 -8.88
C ILE A 169 -14.87 19.07 -8.99
N LEU A 170 -15.70 20.05 -8.64
CA LEU A 170 -17.16 19.92 -8.72
C LEU A 170 -17.68 20.10 -10.16
N ASP A 171 -17.10 19.40 -11.12
CA ASP A 171 -17.48 19.40 -12.55
C ASP A 171 -18.49 18.29 -12.91
N GLY A 172 -18.91 17.51 -11.92
CA GLY A 172 -19.90 16.45 -12.07
C GLY A 172 -21.35 16.96 -12.11
N TYR A 173 -22.29 16.03 -12.08
CA TYR A 173 -23.74 16.32 -12.13
C TYR A 173 -24.47 16.06 -10.81
N GLY A 174 -25.74 16.47 -10.75
CA GLY A 174 -26.62 16.36 -9.57
C GLY A 174 -26.63 17.62 -8.70
N LYS A 175 -27.45 17.60 -7.64
CA LYS A 175 -27.71 18.78 -6.78
C LYS A 175 -26.43 19.39 -6.19
N ASP A 176 -25.43 18.57 -5.89
CA ASP A 176 -24.17 18.99 -5.30
C ASP A 176 -22.96 18.83 -6.25
N ARG A 177 -23.19 18.51 -7.53
CA ARG A 177 -22.17 18.35 -8.59
C ARG A 177 -21.08 17.29 -8.29
N LYS A 178 -21.31 16.38 -7.33
CA LYS A 178 -20.30 15.38 -6.93
C LYS A 178 -20.33 14.09 -7.75
N LYS A 179 -21.41 13.80 -8.48
CA LYS A 179 -21.51 12.54 -9.24
C LYS A 179 -20.66 12.64 -10.50
N HIS A 180 -19.77 11.68 -10.69
CA HIS A 180 -18.77 11.66 -11.78
C HIS A 180 -17.85 12.89 -11.80
N ALA A 181 -17.72 13.56 -10.65
CA ALA A 181 -16.79 14.65 -10.46
C ALA A 181 -15.33 14.17 -10.61
N THR A 182 -14.50 14.98 -11.25
CA THR A 182 -13.09 14.69 -11.51
C THR A 182 -12.30 14.73 -10.21
N ARG A 183 -11.61 13.62 -9.91
CA ARG A 183 -10.63 13.58 -8.81
C ARG A 183 -9.31 14.12 -9.34
N ALA A 184 -8.97 15.33 -8.95
CA ALA A 184 -7.78 16.03 -9.44
C ALA A 184 -6.51 15.34 -8.94
N ASP A 185 -6.36 15.24 -7.62
CA ASP A 185 -5.17 14.64 -7.02
C ASP A 185 -5.41 14.18 -5.58
N LYS A 186 -4.47 13.38 -5.07
CA LYS A 186 -4.38 12.96 -3.67
C LYS A 186 -3.01 13.36 -3.13
N ILE A 187 -3.00 14.31 -2.20
CA ILE A 187 -1.79 14.85 -1.60
C ILE A 187 -1.52 14.12 -0.28
N PRO A 188 -0.35 13.52 -0.07
CA PRO A 188 0.01 12.95 1.22
C PRO A 188 0.36 14.08 2.21
N VAL A 189 -0.12 13.93 3.44
CA VAL A 189 0.03 14.94 4.52
C VAL A 189 0.95 14.44 5.62
N ASN A 190 0.88 13.14 5.92
CA ASN A 190 1.70 12.49 6.92
C ASN A 190 1.82 10.99 6.63
N ILE A 191 2.93 10.37 7.06
CA ILE A 191 3.01 8.91 7.21
C ILE A 191 2.50 8.57 8.60
N ILE A 192 1.38 7.86 8.67
CA ILE A 192 0.80 7.40 9.94
C ILE A 192 1.56 6.20 10.48
N LYS A 193 1.90 5.25 9.59
CA LYS A 193 2.59 4.01 9.94
C LYS A 193 3.14 3.34 8.70
N GLU A 194 4.28 2.68 8.82
CA GLU A 194 4.83 1.77 7.81
C GLU A 194 4.92 0.37 8.41
N TYR A 195 4.38 -0.61 7.68
CA TYR A 195 4.60 -2.02 7.97
C TYR A 195 5.61 -2.57 6.96
N ALA A 196 6.79 -2.93 7.43
CA ALA A 196 7.84 -3.55 6.63
C ALA A 196 7.71 -5.08 6.72
N ILE A 197 7.60 -5.71 5.55
CA ILE A 197 7.62 -7.16 5.39
C ILE A 197 8.94 -7.43 4.68
N ASP A 198 9.96 -7.79 5.45
CA ASP A 198 11.33 -7.89 4.96
C ASP A 198 11.71 -9.34 4.62
N SER A 199 10.93 -10.31 5.12
CA SER A 199 11.13 -11.74 4.85
C SER A 199 9.82 -12.47 4.57
N PRO A 200 9.85 -13.65 3.92
CA PRO A 200 8.65 -14.48 3.75
C PRO A 200 7.98 -14.86 5.08
N ALA A 201 8.75 -15.03 6.15
CA ALA A 201 8.21 -15.39 7.46
C ALA A 201 7.31 -14.29 8.05
N ASP A 202 7.55 -13.02 7.71
CA ASP A 202 6.83 -11.87 8.28
C ASP A 202 5.35 -11.87 7.94
N TYR A 203 4.95 -12.50 6.83
CA TYR A 203 3.54 -12.64 6.45
C TYR A 203 2.70 -13.34 7.53
N ILE A 204 3.30 -14.18 8.38
CA ILE A 204 2.57 -14.83 9.49
C ILE A 204 1.97 -13.82 10.47
N ASN A 205 2.55 -12.63 10.60
CA ASN A 205 2.06 -11.57 11.50
C ASN A 205 0.71 -10.99 11.06
N PHE A 206 0.22 -11.31 9.86
CA PHE A 206 -1.15 -10.99 9.44
C PHE A 206 -2.20 -11.93 10.05
N LEU A 207 -1.80 -13.07 10.64
CA LEU A 207 -2.73 -13.90 11.38
C LEU A 207 -3.17 -13.20 12.69
N PRO A 208 -4.43 -13.37 13.11
CA PRO A 208 -4.89 -12.84 14.39
C PRO A 208 -4.17 -13.48 15.57
N ASP A 209 -3.94 -12.70 16.63
CA ASP A 209 -3.17 -13.13 17.81
C ASP A 209 -3.79 -14.37 18.47
N ASP A 210 -5.11 -14.35 18.72
CA ASP A 210 -5.84 -15.45 19.38
C ASP A 210 -6.41 -16.48 18.38
N ILE A 211 -5.85 -16.60 17.18
CA ILE A 211 -6.34 -17.60 16.23
C ILE A 211 -6.02 -19.03 16.74
N PRO A 212 -6.99 -19.96 16.76
CA PRO A 212 -6.76 -21.32 17.24
C PRO A 212 -5.70 -22.06 16.41
N ASP A 213 -5.16 -23.17 16.95
CA ASP A 213 -4.20 -24.02 16.21
C ASP A 213 -4.78 -24.57 14.90
N GLU A 214 -6.07 -24.88 14.89
CA GLU A 214 -6.84 -25.20 13.70
C GLU A 214 -7.87 -24.12 13.41
N PHE A 215 -7.72 -23.44 12.28
CA PHE A 215 -8.55 -22.30 11.93
C PHE A 215 -9.01 -22.33 10.48
N THR A 216 -10.13 -21.69 10.23
CA THR A 216 -10.68 -21.50 8.89
C THR A 216 -10.48 -20.08 8.41
N THR A 217 -10.63 -19.88 7.09
CA THR A 217 -10.71 -18.52 6.52
C THR A 217 -11.81 -17.67 7.17
N LYS A 218 -12.89 -18.31 7.65
CA LYS A 218 -13.99 -17.63 8.35
C LYS A 218 -13.54 -17.10 9.71
N ASP A 219 -12.79 -17.89 10.46
CA ASP A 219 -12.29 -17.51 11.79
C ASP A 219 -11.38 -16.27 11.69
N ILE A 220 -10.50 -16.22 10.68
CA ILE A 220 -9.68 -15.02 10.37
C ILE A 220 -10.59 -13.82 10.08
N ALA A 221 -11.51 -13.95 9.12
CA ALA A 221 -12.35 -12.86 8.66
C ALA A 221 -13.19 -12.24 9.80
N GLU A 222 -13.71 -13.08 10.70
CA GLU A 222 -14.46 -12.65 11.88
C GLU A 222 -13.56 -11.95 12.90
N ALA A 223 -12.37 -12.48 13.18
CA ALA A 223 -11.40 -11.92 14.13
C ALA A 223 -10.88 -10.53 13.71
N VAL A 224 -10.64 -10.34 12.41
CA VAL A 224 -10.15 -9.05 11.88
C VAL A 224 -11.25 -8.12 11.41
N HIS A 225 -12.51 -8.57 11.42
CA HIS A 225 -13.66 -7.82 10.90
C HIS A 225 -13.48 -7.38 9.44
N ARG A 226 -13.05 -8.31 8.59
CA ARG A 226 -12.76 -8.07 7.17
C ARG A 226 -13.55 -9.03 6.27
N PRO A 227 -13.71 -8.70 4.97
CA PRO A 227 -14.34 -9.61 4.02
C PRO A 227 -13.60 -10.94 3.90
N ILE A 228 -14.35 -12.02 3.68
CA ILE A 228 -13.81 -13.39 3.57
C ILE A 228 -12.74 -13.54 2.48
N TYR A 229 -12.82 -12.75 1.41
CA TYR A 229 -11.86 -12.82 0.30
C TYR A 229 -10.44 -12.38 0.73
N GLU A 230 -10.31 -11.48 1.71
CA GLU A 230 -9.01 -11.07 2.23
C GLU A 230 -8.39 -12.17 3.08
N ALA A 231 -9.20 -12.85 3.90
CA ALA A 231 -8.76 -14.02 4.65
C ALA A 231 -8.36 -15.17 3.72
N GLN A 232 -9.09 -15.37 2.61
CA GLN A 232 -8.73 -16.33 1.57
C GLN A 232 -7.42 -15.96 0.88
N ALA A 233 -7.21 -14.68 0.56
CA ALA A 233 -5.96 -14.20 -0.03
C ALA A 233 -4.78 -14.40 0.93
N LEU A 234 -4.95 -14.08 2.22
CA LEU A 234 -3.96 -14.34 3.26
C LEU A 234 -3.60 -15.83 3.33
N CYS A 235 -4.59 -16.72 3.48
CA CYS A 235 -4.33 -18.16 3.52
C CYS A 235 -3.65 -18.65 2.24
N SER A 236 -4.00 -18.10 1.06
CA SER A 236 -3.34 -18.45 -0.19
C SER A 236 -1.88 -18.03 -0.21
N ILE A 237 -1.53 -16.85 0.31
CA ILE A 237 -0.16 -16.36 0.41
C ILE A 237 0.62 -17.24 1.41
N LEU A 238 0.09 -17.41 2.62
CA LEU A 238 0.75 -18.19 3.68
C LEU A 238 0.98 -19.66 3.27
N SER A 239 0.06 -20.25 2.50
CA SER A 239 0.24 -21.60 1.98
C SER A 239 1.33 -21.67 0.90
N ASP A 240 1.43 -20.66 0.03
CA ASP A 240 2.47 -20.56 -1.02
C ASP A 240 3.87 -20.42 -0.38
N LEU A 241 3.93 -19.74 0.76
CA LEU A 241 5.13 -19.53 1.57
C LEU A 241 5.42 -20.66 2.56
N ASP A 242 4.63 -21.74 2.54
CA ASP A 242 4.80 -22.91 3.40
C ASP A 242 4.70 -22.64 4.91
N LEU A 243 4.01 -21.56 5.30
CA LEU A 243 3.83 -21.15 6.70
C LEU A 243 2.61 -21.80 7.36
N ILE A 244 1.63 -22.18 6.55
CA ILE A 244 0.42 -22.89 6.98
C ILE A 244 0.15 -24.04 6.01
N GLU A 245 -0.56 -25.06 6.47
CA GLU A 245 -1.00 -26.17 5.63
C GLU A 245 -2.52 -26.36 5.72
N LYS A 246 -3.13 -26.77 4.60
CA LYS A 246 -4.55 -27.09 4.55
C LYS A 246 -4.77 -28.54 4.99
N ILE A 247 -5.44 -28.72 6.12
CA ILE A 247 -5.70 -30.04 6.73
C ILE A 247 -7.11 -30.59 6.42
N GLY A 248 -7.95 -29.80 5.75
CA GLY A 248 -9.27 -30.26 5.34
C GLY A 248 -10.25 -29.12 5.12
N ASN A 249 -11.51 -29.37 5.48
CA ASN A 249 -12.58 -28.38 5.47
C ASN A 249 -13.42 -28.50 6.74
N ARG A 250 -13.88 -27.36 7.27
CA ARG A 250 -14.90 -27.31 8.32
C ARG A 250 -16.13 -26.64 7.72
N ASN A 251 -17.18 -27.43 7.48
CA ASN A 251 -18.30 -27.06 6.61
C ASN A 251 -17.80 -26.68 5.20
N ARG A 252 -18.20 -25.49 4.70
CA ARG A 252 -17.78 -24.98 3.39
C ARG A 252 -16.44 -24.25 3.38
N TYR A 253 -15.78 -24.09 4.54
CA TYR A 253 -14.55 -23.31 4.66
C TYR A 253 -13.33 -24.23 4.75
N HIS A 254 -12.25 -23.82 4.10
CA HIS A 254 -10.96 -24.51 4.20
C HIS A 254 -10.43 -24.40 5.63
N LEU A 255 -9.92 -25.52 6.15
CA LEU A 255 -9.34 -25.64 7.47
C LEU A 255 -7.81 -25.73 7.34
N TYR A 256 -7.11 -24.93 8.12
CA TYR A 256 -5.67 -24.79 8.11
C TYR A 256 -5.09 -24.98 9.51
N THR A 257 -3.81 -25.29 9.57
CA THR A 257 -2.99 -25.20 10.78
C THR A 257 -1.64 -24.53 10.44
N ARG A 258 -0.98 -23.97 11.45
CA ARG A 258 0.39 -23.46 11.30
C ARG A 258 1.31 -24.65 11.04
N LYS A 259 2.23 -24.50 10.09
CA LYS A 259 3.25 -25.53 9.87
C LYS A 259 4.19 -25.52 11.07
N LYS A 260 4.45 -26.68 11.66
CA LYS A 260 5.46 -26.80 12.73
C LYS A 260 6.83 -26.68 12.07
N GLU A 261 7.71 -25.84 12.62
CA GLU A 261 9.12 -25.86 12.26
C GLU A 261 9.65 -27.29 12.53
N GLY A 262 10.21 -27.89 11.49
CA GLY A 262 10.81 -29.23 11.53
C GLY A 262 12.26 -29.21 11.98
#